data_AF-V4AGE1-F1
#
_entry.id   AF-V4AGE1-F1
#
_cell.length_a   1.000
_cell.length_b   1.000
_cell.length_c   1.000
_cell.angle_alpha   90.00
_cell.angle_beta   90.00
_cell.angle_gamma   90.00
#
_symmetry.space_group_name_H-M   'P 1'
#
loop_
_entity.id
_entity.type
_entity.pdbx_description
1 polymer ?
#
loop_
_entity_poly.entity_id
_entity_poly.type
_entity_poly.pdbx_seq_one_letter_code
_entity_poly.pdbx_strand_id
1 'polypeptide(L)'
;MATNIIKIKFTGCSTYPNITDANFDKDCNGNIVITCNEGFKMVQGLECVEEEWRYQNPICKRTGDEICCPIYPCKSLFKIKSSFSSHLTRKHHNWTKDSFNQQFVNDNITCDSAETEYSAIDKEFTDQFDDTEHEGTGDNIDIETNETITDNNEDCSIDDYESNLMTSFALFYLKLQAKQLVPQSTIQFIVEEIGNLYSLGWENMKKMLKRKLVEQGLSNEVAEQLLVEIQNHNLFLHATDIDEGPFRSTYRRNIYYKSKFRHVPPVKCKIGQNIKGPVYSYYVHLEKLIASLFQDRSVLDQYNNPIINFNRNELHDIRDGTHFKSNPFFQDNSRIQIMLYQDAFEIVNPIGAAKTKHKMIGIHFTLGNFYPWNRSKIDTIQLVALCRDKDLSEFGAEVVFKNFITDCKRFENEGFFDVNGITGPLFGTVISCLGDNLGSHYLGGFVENFSGEYWCRFCLHAKSDKDILPKEPRTKITRTV
;
A
#
# COMPACT_ATOMS: atom_id res chain seq x y z
N MET A 1 -20.65 -41.26 4.71
CA MET A 1 -19.98 -41.38 3.40
C MET A 1 -18.52 -41.01 3.61
N ALA A 2 -17.63 -42.01 3.65
CA ALA A 2 -16.23 -41.82 4.00
C ALA A 2 -15.43 -41.24 2.83
N THR A 3 -14.83 -40.07 3.03
CA THR A 3 -13.83 -39.47 2.15
C THR A 3 -12.50 -40.21 2.29
N ASN A 4 -12.21 -41.10 1.35
CA ASN A 4 -10.92 -41.79 1.26
C ASN A 4 -9.83 -40.82 0.77
N ILE A 5 -8.91 -40.45 1.66
CA ILE A 5 -7.71 -39.68 1.35
C ILE A 5 -6.62 -40.64 0.84
N ILE A 6 -6.28 -40.56 -0.45
CA ILE A 6 -5.14 -41.26 -1.03
C ILE A 6 -3.87 -40.44 -0.75
N LYS A 7 -2.98 -40.94 0.11
CA LYS A 7 -1.63 -40.38 0.30
C LYS A 7 -0.69 -40.90 -0.78
N ILE A 8 -0.25 -40.01 -1.68
CA ILE A 8 0.85 -40.29 -2.62
C ILE A 8 2.17 -39.99 -1.90
N LYS A 9 2.98 -41.02 -1.62
CA LYS A 9 4.34 -40.87 -1.08
C LYS A 9 5.27 -40.34 -2.19
N PHE A 10 5.81 -39.13 -2.01
CA PHE A 10 7.07 -38.73 -2.63
C PHE A 10 8.12 -38.68 -1.52
N THR A 11 8.78 -39.80 -1.28
CA THR A 11 9.95 -39.89 -0.39
C THR A 11 11.18 -39.46 -1.17
N GLY A 12 11.99 -38.53 -0.64
CA GLY A 12 13.31 -38.26 -1.21
C GLY A 12 14.07 -37.01 -0.74
N CYS A 13 13.48 -36.04 -0.05
CA CYS A 13 14.26 -34.92 0.49
C CYS A 13 13.57 -34.33 1.73
N SER A 14 13.82 -34.93 2.90
CA SER A 14 13.18 -34.51 4.16
C SER A 14 14.18 -34.06 5.23
N THR A 15 15.42 -33.74 4.86
CA THR A 15 16.40 -33.17 5.78
C THR A 15 17.28 -32.16 5.06
N TYR A 16 17.48 -31.00 5.68
CA TYR A 16 18.40 -29.93 5.27
C TYR A 16 19.72 -30.51 4.72
N PRO A 17 20.12 -30.24 3.46
CA PRO A 17 21.45 -30.58 3.01
C PRO A 17 22.46 -29.65 3.70
N ASN A 18 23.46 -30.25 4.34
CA ASN A 18 24.62 -29.54 4.89
C ASN A 18 25.33 -28.81 3.74
N ILE A 19 25.26 -27.47 3.71
CA ILE A 19 25.72 -26.61 2.59
C ILE A 19 27.25 -26.40 2.65
N THR A 20 28.01 -27.42 3.03
CA THR A 20 29.47 -27.31 3.08
C THR A 20 30.14 -27.68 1.76
N ASP A 21 29.45 -28.41 0.86
CA ASP A 21 30.06 -28.94 -0.38
C ASP A 21 29.20 -28.73 -1.65
N ALA A 22 28.40 -27.67 -1.72
CA ALA A 22 27.59 -27.35 -2.91
C ALA A 22 28.38 -26.55 -3.96
N ASN A 23 28.43 -27.03 -5.20
CA ASN A 23 28.93 -26.24 -6.34
C ASN A 23 27.91 -25.18 -6.75
N PHE A 24 28.36 -23.93 -6.84
CA PHE A 24 27.55 -22.79 -7.25
C PHE A 24 27.66 -22.58 -8.76
N ASP A 25 26.62 -22.99 -9.50
CA ASP A 25 26.50 -22.65 -10.92
C ASP A 25 25.61 -21.42 -11.11
N LYS A 26 25.89 -20.62 -12.15
CA LYS A 26 24.96 -19.58 -12.62
C LYS A 26 24.13 -20.13 -13.78
N ASP A 27 22.80 -20.04 -13.69
CA ASP A 27 21.98 -20.31 -14.86
C ASP A 27 22.07 -19.18 -15.90
N CYS A 28 21.49 -19.42 -17.07
CA CYS A 28 21.43 -18.46 -18.17
C CYS A 28 20.68 -17.15 -17.85
N ASN A 29 20.07 -17.04 -16.67
CA ASN A 29 19.43 -15.84 -16.15
C ASN A 29 20.19 -15.20 -14.97
N GLY A 30 21.36 -15.73 -14.61
CA GLY A 30 22.24 -15.18 -13.56
C GLY A 30 21.87 -15.59 -12.12
N ASN A 31 20.94 -16.53 -11.93
CA ASN A 31 20.61 -17.03 -10.60
C ASN A 31 21.66 -18.03 -10.11
N ILE A 32 21.94 -18.02 -8.81
CA ILE A 32 22.75 -19.05 -8.15
C ILE A 32 21.91 -20.33 -8.08
N VAL A 33 22.39 -21.42 -8.70
CA VAL A 33 21.72 -22.71 -8.73
C VAL A 33 22.55 -23.73 -7.97
N ILE A 34 21.91 -24.42 -7.03
CA ILE A 34 22.47 -25.57 -6.30
C ILE A 34 21.90 -26.83 -6.95
N THR A 35 22.80 -27.65 -7.51
CA THR A 35 22.42 -28.88 -8.21
C THR A 35 22.63 -30.08 -7.28
N CYS A 36 21.56 -30.83 -6.99
CA CYS A 36 21.64 -32.11 -6.28
C CYS A 36 21.91 -33.25 -7.28
N ASN A 37 22.68 -34.26 -6.87
CA ASN A 37 23.08 -35.40 -7.70
C ASN A 37 21.92 -36.24 -8.27
N GLU A 38 20.67 -36.03 -7.81
CA GLU A 38 19.48 -36.75 -8.28
C GLU A 38 18.62 -35.99 -9.31
N GLY A 39 19.14 -34.94 -9.96
CA GLY A 39 18.46 -34.31 -11.11
C GLY A 39 17.30 -33.37 -10.77
N PHE A 40 17.26 -32.88 -9.53
CA PHE A 40 16.33 -31.85 -9.07
C PHE A 40 16.97 -30.46 -9.11
N LYS A 41 16.22 -29.44 -9.53
CA LYS A 41 16.63 -28.03 -9.36
C LYS A 41 16.01 -27.47 -8.09
N MET A 42 16.86 -27.07 -7.15
CA MET A 42 16.46 -26.25 -6.01
C MET A 42 16.48 -24.79 -6.45
N VAL A 43 15.33 -24.11 -6.33
CA VAL A 43 15.25 -22.67 -6.57
C VAL A 43 15.20 -22.01 -5.19
N GLN A 44 16.28 -21.31 -4.84
CA GLN A 44 16.34 -20.52 -3.62
C GLN A 44 15.80 -19.12 -3.92
N GLY A 45 14.61 -18.82 -3.38
CA GLY A 45 14.02 -17.48 -3.45
C GLY A 45 14.49 -16.64 -2.26
N LEU A 46 14.69 -15.35 -2.48
CA LEU A 46 14.80 -14.36 -1.43
C LEU A 46 13.43 -13.66 -1.31
N GLU A 47 12.90 -13.60 -0.10
CA GLU A 47 11.73 -12.77 0.21
C GLU A 47 12.14 -11.66 1.17
N CYS A 48 11.59 -10.47 0.96
CA CYS A 48 11.78 -9.36 1.88
C CYS A 48 10.63 -9.41 2.88
N VAL A 49 10.96 -9.69 4.15
CA VAL A 49 10.03 -9.71 5.27
C VAL A 49 10.59 -8.71 6.28
N GLU A 50 9.80 -7.68 6.61
CA GLU A 50 10.20 -6.65 7.59
C GLU A 50 11.55 -6.00 7.25
N GLU A 51 11.74 -5.61 5.99
CA GLU A 51 12.96 -4.94 5.48
C GLU A 51 14.24 -5.78 5.51
N GLU A 52 14.17 -7.03 5.97
CA GLU A 52 15.26 -8.00 5.89
C GLU A 52 15.04 -9.01 4.76
N TRP A 53 16.09 -9.28 3.99
CA TRP A 53 16.07 -10.33 2.98
C TRP A 53 16.28 -11.69 3.64
N ARG A 54 15.22 -12.50 3.67
CA ARG A 54 15.23 -13.86 4.21
C ARG A 54 15.22 -14.89 3.09
N TYR A 55 15.99 -15.95 3.29
CA TYR A 55 15.98 -17.10 2.38
C TYR A 55 14.68 -17.89 2.58
N GLN A 56 13.96 -18.12 1.49
CA GLN A 56 12.83 -19.04 1.50
C GLN A 56 13.31 -20.48 1.69
N ASN A 57 12.47 -21.30 2.32
CA ASN A 57 12.66 -22.75 2.35
C ASN A 57 12.77 -23.27 0.90
N PRO A 58 13.84 -24.00 0.55
CA PRO A 58 14.08 -24.40 -0.82
C PRO A 58 12.95 -25.30 -1.33
N ILE A 59 12.37 -24.93 -2.48
CA ILE A 59 11.32 -25.71 -3.12
C ILE A 59 11.98 -26.58 -4.18
N CYS A 60 11.91 -27.90 -3.98
CA CYS A 60 12.38 -28.89 -4.94
C CYS A 60 11.44 -28.94 -6.16
N LYS A 61 11.89 -28.46 -7.33
CA LYS A 61 11.13 -28.58 -8.58
C LYS A 61 11.67 -29.74 -9.41
N ARG A 62 10.81 -30.72 -9.70
CA ARG A 62 11.12 -31.82 -10.64
C ARG A 62 11.31 -31.29 -12.05
N THR A 63 12.43 -31.65 -12.66
CA THR A 63 12.72 -31.36 -14.05
C THR A 63 12.13 -32.47 -14.93
N GLY A 64 10.99 -32.20 -15.58
CA GLY A 64 10.70 -32.74 -16.91
C GLY A 64 10.20 -34.19 -17.09
N ASP A 65 9.39 -34.75 -16.20
CA ASP A 65 8.62 -35.97 -16.54
C ASP A 65 7.23 -35.60 -17.11
N GLU A 66 6.85 -36.18 -18.25
CA GLU A 66 5.52 -36.07 -18.83
C GLU A 66 4.49 -36.88 -18.01
N ILE A 67 3.43 -36.23 -17.53
CA ILE A 67 2.36 -36.87 -16.78
C ILE A 67 1.19 -37.17 -17.72
N CYS A 68 0.87 -38.46 -17.89
CA CYS A 68 -0.34 -38.90 -18.58
C CYS A 68 -1.59 -38.65 -17.72
N CYS A 69 -2.71 -38.29 -18.35
CA CYS A 69 -4.01 -38.33 -17.70
C CYS A 69 -4.31 -39.77 -17.25
N PRO A 70 -4.65 -39.99 -15.96
CA PRO A 70 -4.84 -41.33 -15.44
C PRO A 70 -6.25 -41.89 -15.72
N ILE A 71 -7.15 -41.12 -16.35
CA ILE A 71 -8.56 -41.48 -16.58
C ILE A 71 -8.72 -42.13 -17.96
N TYR A 72 -9.24 -43.35 -18.04
CA TYR A 72 -9.53 -44.03 -19.31
C TYR A 72 -10.76 -43.44 -20.01
N PRO A 73 -10.79 -43.29 -21.35
CA PRO A 73 -9.73 -43.59 -22.34
C PRO A 73 -8.82 -42.40 -22.67
N CYS A 74 -8.64 -41.44 -21.76
CA CYS A 74 -7.86 -40.22 -22.02
C CYS A 74 -6.36 -40.51 -22.15
N LYS A 75 -5.75 -40.02 -23.23
CA LYS A 75 -4.30 -40.16 -23.53
C LYS A 75 -3.53 -38.83 -23.46
N SER A 76 -4.10 -37.82 -22.81
CA SER A 76 -3.50 -36.49 -22.77
C SER A 76 -2.24 -36.48 -21.89
N LEU A 77 -1.16 -35.84 -22.36
CA LEU A 77 0.14 -35.74 -21.69
C LEU A 77 0.41 -34.30 -21.25
N PHE A 78 0.97 -34.12 -20.06
CA PHE A 78 1.20 -32.79 -19.47
C PHE A 78 2.59 -32.68 -18.85
N LYS A 79 3.29 -31.60 -19.20
CA LYS A 79 4.58 -31.22 -18.56
C LYS A 79 4.40 -30.19 -17.44
N ILE A 80 3.23 -29.58 -17.34
CA ILE A 80 2.93 -28.46 -16.45
C ILE A 80 1.72 -28.81 -15.58
N LYS A 81 1.88 -28.70 -14.25
CA LYS A 81 0.84 -29.05 -13.26
C LYS A 81 -0.47 -28.29 -13.48
N SER A 82 -0.42 -26.98 -13.75
CA SER A 82 -1.63 -26.16 -13.97
C SER A 82 -2.43 -26.62 -15.19
N SER A 83 -1.74 -27.06 -16.26
CA SER A 83 -2.38 -27.64 -17.46
C SER A 83 -3.04 -28.99 -17.16
N PHE A 84 -2.39 -29.84 -16.36
CA PHE A 84 -2.96 -31.11 -15.89
C PHE A 84 -4.19 -30.90 -15.00
N SER A 85 -4.10 -30.02 -13.99
CA SER A 85 -5.23 -29.70 -13.11
C SER A 85 -6.41 -29.11 -13.88
N SER A 86 -6.15 -28.19 -14.82
CA SER A 86 -7.20 -27.61 -15.67
C SER A 86 -7.85 -28.66 -16.58
N HIS A 87 -7.08 -29.62 -17.08
CA HIS A 87 -7.60 -30.73 -17.88
C HIS A 87 -8.54 -31.63 -17.07
N LEU A 88 -8.14 -32.06 -15.87
CA LEU A 88 -8.96 -32.88 -14.99
C LEU A 88 -10.31 -32.21 -14.71
N THR A 89 -10.31 -30.95 -14.29
CA THR A 89 -11.55 -30.22 -13.97
C THR A 89 -12.45 -30.04 -15.19
N ARG A 90 -11.88 -29.75 -16.37
CA ARG A 90 -12.68 -29.40 -17.57
C ARG A 90 -13.15 -30.59 -18.39
N LYS A 91 -12.39 -31.69 -18.41
CA LYS A 91 -12.67 -32.87 -19.25
C LYS A 91 -13.16 -34.06 -18.43
N HIS A 92 -12.95 -34.07 -17.12
CA HIS A 92 -13.27 -35.18 -16.24
C HIS A 92 -13.91 -34.70 -14.93
N HIS A 93 -15.11 -34.14 -15.01
CA HIS A 93 -15.76 -33.52 -13.85
C HIS A 93 -16.35 -34.57 -12.86
N ASN A 94 -16.68 -35.78 -13.33
CA ASN A 94 -17.37 -36.83 -12.57
C ASN A 94 -16.74 -38.23 -12.77
N TRP A 95 -15.48 -38.42 -12.38
CA TRP A 95 -14.83 -39.74 -12.48
C TRP A 95 -15.06 -40.60 -11.22
N THR A 96 -15.10 -41.92 -11.40
CA THR A 96 -15.20 -42.93 -10.32
C THR A 96 -13.94 -43.80 -10.28
N LYS A 97 -13.80 -44.68 -9.28
CA LYS A 97 -12.62 -45.58 -9.15
C LYS A 97 -12.41 -46.45 -10.40
N ASP A 98 -13.48 -46.83 -11.08
CA ASP A 98 -13.45 -47.64 -12.31
C ASP A 98 -13.04 -46.83 -13.55
N SER A 99 -12.96 -45.51 -13.43
CA SER A 99 -12.58 -44.61 -14.53
C SER A 99 -11.07 -44.52 -14.74
N PHE A 100 -10.26 -45.10 -13.86
CA PHE A 100 -8.80 -45.03 -13.93
C PHE A 100 -8.20 -46.14 -14.80
N ASN A 101 -7.13 -45.82 -15.53
CA ASN A 101 -6.31 -46.83 -16.17
C ASN A 101 -5.75 -47.79 -15.10
N GLN A 102 -5.86 -49.10 -15.33
CA GLN A 102 -5.44 -50.14 -14.38
C GLN A 102 -3.98 -50.02 -13.93
N GLN A 103 -3.11 -49.43 -14.75
CA GLN A 103 -1.71 -49.13 -14.39
C GLN A 103 -1.53 -48.17 -13.19
N PHE A 104 -2.59 -47.47 -12.77
CA PHE A 104 -2.58 -46.55 -11.63
C PHE A 104 -3.41 -47.04 -10.43
N VAL A 105 -3.98 -48.26 -10.49
CA VAL A 105 -4.81 -48.85 -9.42
C VAL A 105 -3.99 -49.93 -8.71
N ASN A 106 -3.73 -49.75 -7.40
CA ASN A 106 -3.11 -50.77 -6.55
C ASN A 106 -4.20 -51.46 -5.71
N ASP A 107 -4.38 -52.77 -5.87
CA ASP A 107 -5.43 -53.54 -5.19
C ASP A 107 -5.05 -54.07 -3.80
N ASN A 108 -3.87 -53.75 -3.27
CA ASN A 108 -3.35 -54.36 -2.03
C ASN A 108 -3.37 -53.42 -0.81
N ILE A 109 -4.55 -53.02 -0.34
CA ILE A 109 -4.73 -52.55 1.05
C ILE A 109 -6.02 -53.14 1.62
N THR A 110 -5.89 -54.23 2.37
CA THR A 110 -6.94 -54.79 3.22
C THR A 110 -7.06 -53.98 4.50
N CYS A 111 -8.28 -53.59 4.84
CA CYS A 111 -8.63 -52.93 6.09
C CYS A 111 -8.93 -53.99 7.16
N ASP A 112 -8.04 -54.13 8.15
CA ASP A 112 -8.38 -54.84 9.39
C ASP A 112 -8.88 -53.83 10.43
N SER A 113 -10.00 -54.21 11.02
CA SER A 113 -10.80 -53.50 12.03
C SER A 113 -10.23 -53.64 13.44
N ALA A 114 -10.05 -52.53 14.16
CA ALA A 114 -10.27 -52.44 15.63
C ALA A 114 -10.18 -50.97 16.13
N GLU A 115 -11.26 -50.56 16.80
CA GLU A 115 -11.41 -49.76 18.03
C GLU A 115 -10.31 -48.77 18.52
N THR A 116 -10.80 -47.55 18.79
CA THR A 116 -10.52 -46.56 19.86
C THR A 116 -9.11 -46.30 20.41
N GLU A 117 -8.79 -44.99 20.39
CA GLU A 117 -8.00 -44.15 21.32
C GLU A 117 -6.77 -43.47 20.67
N TYR A 118 -6.71 -42.13 20.74
CA TYR A 118 -5.48 -41.40 21.09
C TYR A 118 -5.80 -39.91 21.36
N SER A 119 -5.86 -39.58 22.65
CA SER A 119 -5.52 -38.27 23.19
C SER A 119 -4.01 -38.21 23.42
N ALA A 120 -3.44 -37.02 23.17
CA ALA A 120 -2.23 -36.41 23.74
C ALA A 120 -1.00 -37.30 24.08
N ILE A 121 0.13 -36.97 23.43
CA ILE A 121 1.41 -36.81 24.13
C ILE A 121 2.01 -35.47 23.72
N ASP A 122 2.33 -34.70 24.75
CA ASP A 122 2.81 -33.32 24.82
C ASP A 122 4.30 -33.38 25.27
N LYS A 123 5.11 -32.37 24.87
CA LYS A 123 6.37 -31.91 25.52
C LYS A 123 7.59 -32.87 25.48
N GLU A 124 8.85 -32.42 25.40
CA GLU A 124 9.55 -31.23 25.88
C GLU A 124 10.69 -30.81 24.92
N PHE A 125 10.95 -29.51 24.78
CA PHE A 125 12.30 -28.94 25.03
C PHE A 125 12.18 -27.42 25.18
N THR A 126 12.29 -26.97 26.42
CA THR A 126 12.55 -25.59 26.85
C THR A 126 14.06 -25.37 26.89
N ASP A 127 14.53 -24.17 26.52
CA ASP A 127 15.71 -23.56 27.14
C ASP A 127 15.63 -22.02 27.08
N GLN A 128 15.45 -21.45 28.27
CA GLN A 128 16.13 -20.28 28.87
C GLN A 128 16.35 -19.03 28.01
N PHE A 129 15.53 -18.00 28.25
CA PHE A 129 15.92 -16.60 28.08
C PHE A 129 16.40 -16.07 29.42
N ASP A 130 17.66 -15.63 29.46
CA ASP A 130 18.31 -15.02 30.61
C ASP A 130 18.10 -13.49 30.53
N ASP A 131 17.58 -12.93 31.61
CA ASP A 131 17.45 -11.49 31.83
C ASP A 131 18.84 -10.87 32.06
N THR A 132 19.19 -9.83 31.31
CA THR A 132 20.06 -8.76 31.81
C THR A 132 19.61 -7.42 31.25
N GLU A 133 19.23 -6.54 32.18
CA GLU A 133 18.91 -5.14 31.99
C GLU A 133 20.08 -4.36 31.36
N HIS A 134 19.79 -3.44 30.44
CA HIS A 134 20.25 -2.05 30.52
C HIS A 134 19.54 -1.15 29.49
N GLU A 135 18.61 -0.35 30.03
CA GLU A 135 18.40 1.09 29.82
C GLU A 135 18.43 1.70 28.39
N GLY A 136 17.26 2.19 27.99
CA GLY A 136 17.12 3.63 27.71
C GLY A 136 17.05 4.08 26.26
N THR A 137 15.84 4.13 25.69
CA THR A 137 15.12 5.37 25.34
C THR A 137 13.86 4.97 24.57
N GLY A 138 12.72 4.94 25.27
CA GLY A 138 11.43 4.68 24.66
C GLY A 138 11.01 5.87 23.82
N ASP A 139 10.83 5.64 22.52
CA ASP A 139 10.02 6.53 21.69
C ASP A 139 8.56 6.34 22.12
N ASN A 140 8.08 7.29 22.91
CA ASN A 140 6.66 7.48 23.16
C ASN A 140 5.96 7.63 21.81
N ILE A 141 5.14 6.63 21.47
CA ILE A 141 4.13 6.78 20.44
C ILE A 141 3.11 7.74 21.03
N ASP A 142 3.30 9.03 20.77
CA ASP A 142 2.28 10.06 21.00
C ASP A 142 1.10 9.77 20.07
N ILE A 143 0.19 8.94 20.58
CA ILE A 143 -1.19 8.89 20.11
C ILE A 143 -1.81 10.21 20.54
N GLU A 144 -1.62 11.26 19.74
CA GLU A 144 -2.50 12.43 19.78
C GLU A 144 -3.86 12.03 19.16
N THR A 145 -4.60 11.21 19.89
CA THR A 145 -6.05 11.33 19.97
C THR A 145 -6.36 12.13 21.23
N ASN A 146 -5.89 13.37 21.28
CA ASN A 146 -6.36 14.35 22.26
C ASN A 146 -7.58 15.08 21.67
N GLU A 147 -8.65 14.33 21.45
CA GLU A 147 -9.91 14.76 22.05
C GLU A 147 -9.99 14.00 23.37
N THR A 148 -9.33 14.56 24.38
CA THR A 148 -9.72 14.28 25.75
C THR A 148 -11.21 14.59 25.81
N ILE A 149 -12.03 13.57 26.01
CA ILE A 149 -13.35 13.72 26.62
C ILE A 149 -13.04 14.28 28.01
N THR A 150 -12.82 15.59 28.06
CA THR A 150 -13.05 16.33 29.27
C THR A 150 -14.55 16.17 29.52
N ASP A 151 -14.90 15.63 30.68
CA ASP A 151 -16.26 15.66 31.25
C ASP A 151 -16.66 17.13 31.50
N ASN A 152 -16.69 17.93 30.44
CA ASN A 152 -17.42 19.16 30.38
C ASN A 152 -18.76 18.75 29.77
N ASN A 153 -19.79 18.74 30.63
CA ASN A 153 -21.19 18.59 30.26
C ASN A 153 -21.62 19.73 29.30
N GLU A 154 -21.13 19.71 28.07
CA GLU A 154 -21.78 20.32 26.93
C GLU A 154 -22.63 19.21 26.30
N ASP A 155 -23.95 19.42 26.23
CA ASP A 155 -24.91 18.52 25.59
C ASP A 155 -24.45 18.22 24.15
N CYS A 156 -23.69 17.14 23.96
CA CYS A 156 -23.36 16.60 22.65
C CYS A 156 -24.68 16.07 22.07
N SER A 157 -25.13 16.64 20.96
CA SER A 157 -26.39 16.22 20.37
C SER A 157 -26.31 14.74 19.92
N ILE A 158 -27.43 14.04 19.89
CA ILE A 158 -27.47 12.64 19.41
C ILE A 158 -26.87 12.53 17.99
N ASP A 159 -27.07 13.57 17.17
CA ASP A 159 -26.53 13.67 15.81
C ASP A 159 -24.99 13.75 15.80
N ASP A 160 -24.38 14.42 16.78
CA ASP A 160 -22.92 14.51 16.92
C ASP A 160 -22.32 13.16 17.30
N TYR A 161 -22.97 12.43 18.21
CA TYR A 161 -22.54 11.08 18.58
C TYR A 161 -22.62 10.09 17.41
N GLU A 162 -23.72 10.13 16.63
CA GLU A 162 -23.87 9.31 15.43
C GLU A 162 -22.75 9.59 14.41
N SER A 163 -22.50 10.88 14.14
CA SER A 163 -21.45 11.31 13.23
C SER A 163 -20.06 10.82 13.69
N ASN A 164 -19.77 10.88 15.00
CA ASN A 164 -18.50 10.44 15.58
C ASN A 164 -18.29 8.93 15.45
N LEU A 165 -19.32 8.12 15.70
CA LEU A 165 -19.22 6.67 15.58
C LEU A 165 -19.03 6.25 14.11
N MET A 166 -19.81 6.81 13.19
CA MET A 166 -19.68 6.51 11.76
C MET A 166 -18.29 6.92 11.23
N THR A 167 -17.79 8.07 11.67
CA THR A 167 -16.43 8.52 11.35
C THR A 167 -15.38 7.56 11.91
N SER A 168 -15.57 7.03 13.12
CA SER A 168 -14.67 6.05 13.73
C SER A 168 -14.61 4.74 12.94
N PHE A 169 -15.76 4.19 12.51
CA PHE A 169 -15.80 3.03 11.61
C PHE A 169 -15.05 3.28 10.31
N ALA A 170 -15.32 4.43 9.68
CA ALA A 170 -14.67 4.81 8.44
C ALA A 170 -13.15 4.91 8.60
N LEU A 171 -12.67 5.55 9.67
CA LEU A 171 -11.24 5.67 9.97
C LEU A 171 -10.60 4.32 10.30
N PHE A 172 -11.30 3.44 11.02
CA PHE A 172 -10.80 2.09 11.30
C PHE A 172 -10.52 1.32 10.01
N TYR A 173 -11.50 1.22 9.11
CA TYR A 173 -11.33 0.51 7.85
C TYR A 173 -10.32 1.20 6.91
N LEU A 174 -10.31 2.54 6.89
CA LEU A 174 -9.36 3.30 6.08
C LEU A 174 -7.92 3.13 6.61
N LYS A 175 -7.69 3.08 7.92
CA LYS A 175 -6.37 2.81 8.51
C LYS A 175 -5.91 1.39 8.19
N LEU A 176 -6.79 0.39 8.27
CA LEU A 176 -6.46 -0.97 7.83
C LEU A 176 -5.99 -1.00 6.36
N GLN A 177 -6.68 -0.26 5.50
CA GLN A 177 -6.34 -0.18 4.08
C GLN A 177 -5.04 0.60 3.81
N ALA A 178 -4.92 1.81 4.34
CA ALA A 178 -3.90 2.77 3.93
C ALA A 178 -2.63 2.72 4.78
N LYS A 179 -2.73 2.28 6.05
CA LYS A 179 -1.62 2.20 6.99
C LYS A 179 -1.10 0.78 7.16
N GLN A 180 -2.03 -0.16 7.33
CA GLN A 180 -1.70 -1.57 7.53
C GLN A 180 -1.65 -2.36 6.21
N LEU A 181 -1.92 -1.70 5.08
CA LEU A 181 -1.88 -2.27 3.73
C LEU A 181 -2.70 -3.57 3.59
N VAL A 182 -3.76 -3.70 4.38
CA VAL A 182 -4.60 -4.90 4.39
C VAL A 182 -5.37 -4.99 3.07
N PRO A 183 -5.34 -6.14 2.37
CA PRO A 183 -6.06 -6.31 1.12
C PRO A 183 -7.56 -6.05 1.26
N GLN A 184 -8.17 -5.47 0.22
CA GLN A 184 -9.62 -5.19 0.22
C GLN A 184 -10.49 -6.40 0.50
N SER A 185 -10.10 -7.58 0.00
CA SER A 185 -10.78 -8.85 0.27
C SER A 185 -10.74 -9.21 1.76
N THR A 186 -9.62 -8.95 2.42
CA THR A 186 -9.45 -9.23 3.85
C THR A 186 -10.23 -8.20 4.69
N ILE A 187 -10.21 -6.92 4.33
CA ILE A 187 -11.06 -5.91 4.96
C ILE A 187 -12.54 -6.28 4.81
N GLN A 188 -12.92 -6.79 3.63
CA GLN A 188 -14.29 -7.22 3.37
C GLN A 188 -14.70 -8.39 4.27
N PHE A 189 -13.83 -9.37 4.45
CA PHE A 189 -14.02 -10.45 5.42
C PHE A 189 -14.16 -9.91 6.85
N ILE A 190 -13.30 -8.98 7.28
CA ILE A 190 -13.36 -8.35 8.60
C ILE A 190 -14.71 -7.64 8.83
N VAL A 191 -15.19 -6.88 7.85
CA VAL A 191 -16.49 -6.19 7.93
C VAL A 191 -17.64 -7.18 8.13
N GLU A 192 -17.61 -8.30 7.39
CA GLU A 192 -18.65 -9.33 7.46
C GLU A 192 -18.62 -10.08 8.79
N GLU A 193 -17.45 -10.51 9.26
CA GLU A 193 -17.33 -11.22 10.53
C GLU A 193 -17.66 -10.35 11.73
N ILE A 194 -17.23 -9.08 11.73
CA ILE A 194 -17.61 -8.13 12.80
C ILE A 194 -19.12 -7.92 12.82
N GLY A 195 -19.75 -7.73 11.65
CA GLY A 195 -21.20 -7.59 11.55
C GLY A 195 -21.95 -8.84 12.04
N ASN A 196 -21.48 -10.03 11.69
CA ASN A 196 -22.05 -11.30 12.12
C ASN A 196 -21.94 -11.49 13.64
N LEU A 197 -20.75 -11.29 14.20
CA LEU A 197 -20.50 -11.42 15.64
C LEU A 197 -21.36 -10.43 16.45
N TYR A 198 -21.44 -9.18 16.00
CA TYR A 198 -22.26 -8.18 16.66
C TYR A 198 -23.76 -8.55 16.57
N SER A 199 -24.24 -8.99 15.40
CA SER A 199 -25.64 -9.40 15.21
C SER A 199 -26.02 -10.56 16.14
N LEU A 200 -25.14 -11.56 16.29
CA LEU A 200 -25.36 -12.66 17.23
C LEU A 200 -25.39 -12.19 18.69
N GLY A 201 -24.48 -11.29 19.06
CA GLY A 201 -24.44 -10.67 20.38
C GLY A 201 -25.70 -9.84 20.67
N TRP A 202 -26.16 -9.08 19.68
CA TRP A 202 -27.38 -8.30 19.75
C TRP A 202 -28.61 -9.18 19.92
N GLU A 203 -28.76 -10.27 19.16
CA GLU A 203 -29.88 -11.20 19.31
C GLU A 203 -29.93 -11.85 20.69
N ASN A 204 -28.76 -12.16 21.28
CA ASN A 204 -28.70 -12.64 22.65
C ASN A 204 -29.13 -11.56 23.66
N MET A 205 -28.62 -10.33 23.49
CA MET A 205 -28.97 -9.19 24.34
C MET A 205 -30.46 -8.84 24.25
N LYS A 206 -31.02 -8.84 23.04
CA LYS A 206 -32.44 -8.61 22.74
C LYS A 206 -33.33 -9.61 23.49
N LYS A 207 -32.98 -10.90 23.48
CA LYS A 207 -33.69 -11.95 24.25
C LYS A 207 -33.63 -11.70 25.77
N MET A 208 -32.45 -11.34 26.29
CA MET A 208 -32.29 -11.04 27.72
C MET A 208 -33.08 -9.82 28.15
N LEU A 209 -33.05 -8.75 27.35
CA LEU A 209 -33.75 -7.50 27.60
C LEU A 209 -35.26 -7.72 27.52
N LYS A 210 -35.76 -8.43 26.51
CA LYS A 210 -37.17 -8.81 26.40
C LYS A 210 -37.68 -9.52 27.64
N ARG A 211 -36.96 -10.55 28.09
CA ARG A 211 -37.32 -11.30 29.30
C ARG A 211 -37.39 -10.39 30.52
N LYS A 212 -36.41 -9.50 30.70
CA LYS A 212 -36.38 -8.54 31.82
C LYS A 212 -37.53 -7.54 31.78
N LEU A 213 -37.88 -7.01 30.60
CA LEU A 213 -39.01 -6.09 30.45
C LEU A 213 -40.34 -6.77 30.82
N VAL A 214 -40.53 -8.02 30.38
CA VAL A 214 -41.74 -8.81 30.71
C VAL A 214 -41.79 -9.16 32.20
N GLU A 215 -40.66 -9.51 32.82
CA GLU A 215 -40.55 -9.73 34.27
C GLU A 215 -40.96 -8.48 35.08
N GLN A 216 -40.72 -7.27 34.56
CA GLN A 216 -41.13 -6.00 35.18
C GLN A 216 -42.59 -5.62 34.91
N GLY A 217 -43.35 -6.49 34.25
CA GLY A 217 -44.79 -6.31 34.04
C GLY A 217 -45.17 -5.63 32.73
N LEU A 218 -44.23 -5.41 31.80
CA LEU A 218 -44.58 -4.98 30.44
C LEU A 218 -45.20 -6.15 29.65
N SER A 219 -46.16 -5.85 28.79
CA SER A 219 -46.69 -6.88 27.87
C SER A 219 -45.64 -7.28 26.83
N ASN A 220 -45.77 -8.50 26.29
CA ASN A 220 -44.86 -8.99 25.26
C ASN A 220 -44.85 -8.09 24.01
N GLU A 221 -46.00 -7.52 23.64
CA GLU A 221 -46.15 -6.65 22.47
C GLU A 221 -45.40 -5.34 22.66
N VAL A 222 -45.57 -4.69 23.83
CA VAL A 222 -44.88 -3.43 24.14
C VAL A 222 -43.37 -3.64 24.23
N ALA A 223 -42.93 -4.73 24.86
CA ALA A 223 -41.51 -5.06 24.93
C ALA A 223 -40.89 -5.28 23.53
N GLU A 224 -41.60 -5.94 22.60
CA GLU A 224 -41.11 -6.13 21.23
C GLU A 224 -41.03 -4.81 20.46
N GLN A 225 -42.04 -3.94 20.59
CA GLN A 225 -42.03 -2.62 19.95
C GLN A 225 -40.84 -1.78 20.39
N LEU A 226 -40.57 -1.73 21.71
CA LEU A 226 -39.41 -1.01 22.25
C LEU A 226 -38.09 -1.58 21.71
N LEU A 227 -37.98 -2.91 21.59
CA LEU A 227 -36.75 -3.53 21.07
C LEU A 227 -36.54 -3.24 19.59
N VAL A 228 -37.60 -3.18 18.80
CA VAL A 228 -37.54 -2.76 17.39
C VAL A 228 -37.10 -1.29 17.30
N GLU A 229 -37.64 -0.42 18.15
CA GLU A 229 -37.24 0.98 18.20
C GLU A 229 -35.75 1.14 18.57
N ILE A 230 -35.28 0.46 19.62
CA ILE A 230 -33.86 0.46 19.99
C ILE A 230 -32.99 -0.08 18.86
N GLN A 231 -33.43 -1.15 18.17
CA GLN A 231 -32.70 -1.72 17.04
C GLN A 231 -32.58 -0.73 15.87
N ASN A 232 -33.65 0.03 15.57
CA ASN A 232 -33.62 1.06 14.52
C ASN A 232 -32.65 2.21 14.84
N HIS A 233 -32.39 2.47 16.12
CA HIS A 233 -31.40 3.43 16.60
C HIS A 233 -30.03 2.80 16.91
N ASN A 234 -29.84 1.51 16.64
CA ASN A 234 -28.56 0.85 16.83
C ASN A 234 -27.61 1.19 15.68
N LEU A 235 -26.78 2.19 15.92
CA LEU A 235 -25.81 2.71 14.95
C LEU A 235 -24.80 1.67 14.48
N PHE A 236 -24.45 0.68 15.31
CA PHE A 236 -23.54 -0.39 14.89
C PHE A 236 -24.22 -1.28 13.86
N LEU A 237 -25.46 -1.70 14.12
CA LEU A 237 -26.25 -2.46 13.16
C LEU A 237 -26.42 -1.69 11.85
N HIS A 238 -26.76 -0.40 11.93
CA HIS A 238 -26.83 0.45 10.75
C HIS A 238 -25.48 0.52 9.99
N ALA A 239 -24.36 0.70 10.69
CA ALA A 239 -23.02 0.75 10.09
C ALA A 239 -22.66 -0.54 9.33
N THR A 240 -23.05 -1.69 9.88
CA THR A 240 -22.75 -3.03 9.36
C THR A 240 -23.89 -3.67 8.58
N ASP A 241 -24.98 -2.95 8.33
CA ASP A 241 -26.18 -3.51 7.70
C ASP A 241 -25.86 -4.14 6.34
N ILE A 242 -26.49 -5.29 6.07
CA ILE A 242 -26.15 -6.12 4.92
C ILE A 242 -26.60 -5.50 3.59
N ASP A 243 -27.67 -4.72 3.61
CA ASP A 243 -28.30 -4.13 2.44
C ASP A 243 -28.00 -2.63 2.35
N GLU A 244 -28.07 -1.94 3.49
CA GLU A 244 -28.04 -0.48 3.61
C GLU A 244 -26.81 0.07 4.34
N GLY A 245 -25.89 -0.77 4.81
CA GLY A 245 -24.77 -0.31 5.62
C GLY A 245 -23.75 0.55 4.87
N PRO A 246 -23.37 1.74 5.36
CA PRO A 246 -22.43 2.64 4.69
C PRO A 246 -21.02 2.03 4.51
N PHE A 247 -20.65 1.04 5.34
CA PHE A 247 -19.34 0.39 5.28
C PHE A 247 -19.36 -1.03 4.75
N ARG A 248 -20.54 -1.52 4.34
CA ARG A 248 -20.77 -2.93 3.97
C ARG A 248 -19.88 -3.44 2.85
N SER A 249 -19.58 -2.61 1.86
CA SER A 249 -18.79 -2.98 0.68
C SER A 249 -17.70 -1.95 0.38
N THR A 250 -16.66 -2.36 -0.34
CA THR A 250 -15.59 -1.44 -0.78
C THR A 250 -16.15 -0.22 -1.51
N TYR A 251 -17.19 -0.41 -2.33
CA TYR A 251 -17.84 0.67 -3.05
C TYR A 251 -18.45 1.70 -2.10
N ARG A 252 -19.24 1.26 -1.11
CA ARG A 252 -19.91 2.15 -0.16
C ARG A 252 -18.91 2.85 0.77
N ARG A 253 -17.89 2.13 1.25
CA ARG A 253 -16.76 2.71 1.98
C ARG A 253 -16.12 3.85 1.20
N ASN A 254 -15.83 3.64 -0.09
CA ASN A 254 -15.24 4.67 -0.95
C ASN A 254 -16.16 5.88 -1.16
N ILE A 255 -17.48 5.69 -1.27
CA ILE A 255 -18.43 6.82 -1.31
C ILE A 255 -18.35 7.61 -0.01
N TYR A 256 -18.39 6.91 1.13
CA TYR A 256 -18.32 7.53 2.44
C TYR A 256 -17.03 8.34 2.60
N TYR A 257 -15.87 7.73 2.30
CA TYR A 257 -14.56 8.40 2.38
C TYR A 257 -14.52 9.66 1.51
N LYS A 258 -15.03 9.59 0.28
CA LYS A 258 -15.06 10.75 -0.62
C LYS A 258 -15.95 11.87 -0.10
N SER A 259 -17.07 11.52 0.53
CA SER A 259 -18.01 12.49 1.10
C SER A 259 -17.53 13.12 2.40
N LYS A 260 -16.79 12.38 3.24
CA LYS A 260 -16.41 12.82 4.60
C LYS A 260 -14.96 13.24 4.74
N PHE A 261 -14.01 12.67 4.00
CA PHE A 261 -12.57 12.90 4.17
C PHE A 261 -11.95 13.82 3.12
N ARG A 262 -12.61 14.95 2.81
CA ARG A 262 -12.05 16.05 1.99
C ARG A 262 -11.32 15.58 0.73
N HIS A 263 -11.90 14.62 0.02
CA HIS A 263 -11.22 14.01 -1.12
C HIS A 263 -11.15 14.98 -2.30
N VAL A 264 -9.95 15.26 -2.78
CA VAL A 264 -9.71 16.00 -4.03
C VAL A 264 -9.53 14.99 -5.16
N PRO A 265 -10.51 14.83 -6.09
CA PRO A 265 -10.42 13.84 -7.15
C PRO A 265 -9.43 14.28 -8.25
N PRO A 266 -8.74 13.33 -8.90
CA PRO A 266 -7.94 13.63 -10.08
C PRO A 266 -8.82 13.95 -11.30
N VAL A 267 -8.33 14.84 -12.15
CA VAL A 267 -8.88 15.20 -13.45
C VAL A 267 -8.12 14.48 -14.55
N LYS A 268 -8.87 13.86 -15.46
CA LYS A 268 -8.33 13.17 -16.62
C LYS A 268 -7.95 14.19 -17.71
N CYS A 269 -6.66 14.26 -18.02
CA CYS A 269 -6.09 15.26 -18.92
C CYS A 269 -5.64 14.58 -20.21
N LYS A 270 -6.20 14.98 -21.37
CA LYS A 270 -5.78 14.44 -22.67
C LYS A 270 -4.42 15.02 -23.02
N ILE A 271 -3.41 14.16 -23.17
CA ILE A 271 -2.03 14.56 -23.50
C ILE A 271 -1.67 14.29 -24.96
N GLY A 272 -2.43 13.43 -25.64
CA GLY A 272 -2.17 13.12 -27.04
C GLY A 272 -3.08 12.03 -27.59
N GLN A 273 -2.63 11.41 -28.67
CA GLN A 273 -3.33 10.33 -29.34
C GLN A 273 -2.32 9.36 -29.96
N ASN A 274 -2.55 8.07 -29.77
CA ASN A 274 -1.79 7.01 -30.43
C ASN A 274 -2.74 6.14 -31.29
N ILE A 275 -2.19 5.08 -31.88
CA ILE A 275 -2.93 4.14 -32.75
C ILE A 275 -4.13 3.49 -32.03
N LYS A 276 -4.05 3.36 -30.69
CA LYS A 276 -5.10 2.76 -29.85
C LYS A 276 -6.15 3.78 -29.37
N GLY A 277 -5.95 5.07 -29.65
CA GLY A 277 -6.86 6.13 -29.29
C GLY A 277 -6.23 7.22 -28.41
N PRO A 278 -7.06 8.04 -27.74
CA PRO A 278 -6.57 9.16 -26.93
C PRO A 278 -5.76 8.69 -25.72
N VAL A 279 -4.67 9.39 -25.45
CA VAL A 279 -3.76 9.13 -24.33
C VAL A 279 -3.98 10.19 -23.25
N TYR A 280 -3.91 9.78 -21.99
CA TYR A 280 -4.26 10.64 -20.85
C TYR A 280 -3.22 10.58 -19.73
N SER A 281 -3.03 11.71 -19.07
CA SER A 281 -2.49 11.80 -17.71
C SER A 281 -3.60 12.12 -16.73
N TYR A 282 -3.31 11.96 -15.44
CA TYR A 282 -4.23 12.29 -14.34
C TYR A 282 -3.57 13.34 -13.46
N TYR A 283 -4.30 14.41 -13.17
CA TYR A 283 -3.79 15.56 -12.43
C TYR A 283 -4.73 15.92 -11.28
N VAL A 284 -4.20 16.19 -10.10
CA VAL A 284 -4.97 16.67 -8.95
C VAL A 284 -4.69 18.16 -8.80
N HIS A 285 -5.75 18.98 -8.81
CA HIS A 285 -5.64 20.43 -8.77
C HIS A 285 -4.87 20.92 -7.54
N LEU A 286 -3.77 21.65 -7.77
CA LEU A 286 -2.86 22.09 -6.72
C LEU A 286 -3.57 23.01 -5.73
N GLU A 287 -4.37 23.96 -6.24
CA GLU A 287 -5.17 24.87 -5.41
C GLU A 287 -6.09 24.11 -4.46
N LYS A 288 -6.81 23.10 -4.96
CA LYS A 288 -7.73 22.30 -4.13
C LYS A 288 -7.00 21.46 -3.10
N LEU A 289 -5.81 20.94 -3.43
CA LEU A 289 -4.97 20.21 -2.49
C LEU A 289 -4.48 21.12 -1.37
N ILE A 290 -3.93 22.29 -1.70
CA ILE A 290 -3.47 23.26 -0.72
C ILE A 290 -4.64 23.72 0.17
N ALA A 291 -5.78 24.10 -0.43
CA ALA A 291 -6.96 24.49 0.34
C ALA A 291 -7.44 23.35 1.28
N SER A 292 -7.41 22.10 0.82
CA SER A 292 -7.76 20.93 1.64
C SER A 292 -6.78 20.69 2.79
N LEU A 293 -5.47 20.88 2.57
CA LEU A 293 -4.44 20.74 3.61
C LEU A 293 -4.64 21.79 4.72
N PHE A 294 -4.93 23.04 4.36
CA PHE A 294 -5.13 24.13 5.31
C PHE A 294 -6.44 24.05 6.11
N GLN A 295 -7.31 23.09 5.81
CA GLN A 295 -8.42 22.75 6.69
C GLN A 295 -7.99 21.88 7.89
N ASP A 296 -6.76 21.36 7.90
CA ASP A 296 -6.16 20.71 9.05
C ASP A 296 -5.51 21.76 9.96
N ARG A 297 -5.90 21.78 11.23
CA ARG A 297 -5.38 22.73 12.21
C ARG A 297 -3.88 22.56 12.42
N SER A 298 -3.34 21.35 12.36
CA SER A 298 -1.91 21.08 12.52
C SER A 298 -1.07 21.67 11.37
N VAL A 299 -1.65 21.79 10.17
CA VAL A 299 -1.03 22.45 9.02
C VAL A 299 -0.99 23.97 9.26
N LEU A 300 -2.13 24.54 9.69
CA LEU A 300 -2.23 25.96 9.99
C LEU A 300 -1.31 26.37 11.14
N ASP A 301 -1.20 25.54 12.18
CA ASP A 301 -0.33 25.80 13.33
C ASP A 301 1.16 25.81 12.92
N GLN A 302 1.60 24.87 12.08
CA GLN A 302 2.97 24.87 11.54
C GLN A 302 3.23 26.03 10.59
N TYR A 303 2.22 26.43 9.81
CA TYR A 303 2.30 27.59 8.94
C TYR A 303 2.48 28.90 9.73
N ASN A 304 1.69 29.08 10.80
CA ASN A 304 1.72 30.26 11.65
C ASN A 304 2.95 30.31 12.57
N ASN A 305 3.52 29.16 12.92
CA ASN A 305 4.66 29.03 13.82
C ASN A 305 5.88 28.40 13.11
N PRO A 306 6.45 29.03 12.07
CA PRO A 306 7.57 28.45 11.35
C PRO A 306 8.80 28.32 12.25
N ILE A 307 9.55 27.22 12.12
CA ILE A 307 10.86 27.09 12.77
C ILE A 307 11.82 28.08 12.11
N ILE A 308 12.37 28.98 12.93
CA ILE A 308 13.42 29.93 12.53
C ILE A 308 14.71 29.47 13.20
N ASN A 309 15.66 28.99 12.41
CA ASN A 309 16.98 28.62 12.92
C ASN A 309 17.84 29.87 13.08
N PHE A 310 18.39 30.07 14.29
CA PHE A 310 19.23 31.23 14.62
C PHE A 310 20.73 30.91 14.60
N ASN A 311 21.13 29.65 14.51
CA ASN A 311 22.55 29.28 14.47
C ASN A 311 23.12 29.57 13.07
N ARG A 312 23.99 30.58 12.97
CA ARG A 312 24.51 31.08 11.68
C ARG A 312 25.63 30.21 11.08
N ASN A 313 26.14 29.22 11.83
CA ASN A 313 27.33 28.47 11.44
C ASN A 313 27.03 27.09 10.83
N GLU A 314 25.76 26.66 10.83
CA GLU A 314 25.34 25.35 10.34
C GLU A 314 24.16 25.47 9.37
N LEU A 315 24.07 24.52 8.43
CA LEU A 315 22.94 24.41 7.51
C LEU A 315 22.02 23.29 8.02
N HIS A 316 20.78 23.62 8.35
CA HIS A 316 19.78 22.67 8.84
C HIS A 316 18.61 22.49 7.88
N ASP A 317 18.30 23.52 7.09
CA ASP A 317 17.17 23.51 6.17
C ASP A 317 17.49 24.20 4.83
N ILE A 318 16.65 23.98 3.81
CA ILE A 318 16.78 24.66 2.51
C ILE A 318 16.75 26.19 2.65
N ARG A 319 16.05 26.69 3.66
CA ARG A 319 16.00 28.12 4.02
C ARG A 319 17.36 28.71 4.40
N ASP A 320 18.30 27.87 4.82
CA ASP A 320 19.64 28.31 5.19
C ASP A 320 20.52 28.61 3.97
N GLY A 321 20.14 28.09 2.80
CA GLY A 321 20.86 28.26 1.54
C GLY A 321 20.82 29.70 1.02
N THR A 322 21.90 30.12 0.36
CA THR A 322 22.03 31.47 -0.22
C THR A 322 20.97 31.77 -1.28
N HIS A 323 20.57 30.78 -2.08
CA HIS A 323 19.51 30.93 -3.08
C HIS A 323 18.15 31.24 -2.46
N PHE A 324 17.82 30.64 -1.32
CA PHE A 324 16.58 30.95 -0.61
C PHE A 324 16.65 32.36 -0.01
N LYS A 325 17.72 32.65 0.76
CA LYS A 325 17.92 33.92 1.46
C LYS A 325 17.98 35.13 0.53
N SER A 326 18.47 34.97 -0.70
CA SER A 326 18.56 36.05 -1.70
C SER A 326 17.35 36.17 -2.61
N ASN A 327 16.41 35.22 -2.58
CA ASN A 327 15.23 35.26 -3.44
C ASN A 327 14.22 36.30 -2.91
N PRO A 328 13.82 37.31 -3.71
CA PRO A 328 12.83 38.32 -3.29
C PRO A 328 11.47 37.72 -2.91
N PHE A 329 11.06 36.63 -3.56
CA PHE A 329 9.78 35.97 -3.29
C PHE A 329 9.71 35.47 -1.85
N PHE A 330 10.81 34.88 -1.34
CA PHE A 330 10.89 34.26 -0.02
C PHE A 330 11.33 35.21 1.11
N GLN A 331 11.44 36.52 0.85
CA GLN A 331 11.63 37.50 1.93
C GLN A 331 10.40 37.59 2.85
N ASP A 332 9.25 37.16 2.34
CA ASP A 332 8.03 37.00 3.08
C ASP A 332 7.92 35.55 3.61
N ASN A 333 7.90 35.39 4.94
CA ASN A 333 7.85 34.08 5.57
C ASN A 333 6.50 33.36 5.39
N SER A 334 5.47 34.06 4.92
CA SER A 334 4.14 33.50 4.65
C SER A 334 4.06 32.70 3.34
N ARG A 335 5.13 32.65 2.54
CA ARG A 335 5.15 31.92 1.27
C ARG A 335 5.18 30.41 1.46
N ILE A 336 4.33 29.74 0.71
CA ILE A 336 4.31 28.29 0.62
C ILE A 336 5.47 27.78 -0.24
N GLN A 337 6.11 26.74 0.26
CA GLN A 337 7.29 26.12 -0.29
C GLN A 337 6.90 24.72 -0.77
N ILE A 338 6.84 24.51 -2.08
CA ILE A 338 6.51 23.19 -2.63
C ILE A 338 7.81 22.43 -2.90
N MET A 339 7.98 21.28 -2.25
CA MET A 339 9.06 20.33 -2.55
C MET A 339 8.48 19.20 -3.38
N LEU A 340 8.77 19.19 -4.68
CA LEU A 340 8.28 18.16 -5.60
C LEU A 340 9.16 16.92 -5.54
N TYR A 341 8.55 15.75 -5.68
CA TYR A 341 9.23 14.49 -5.87
C TYR A 341 8.68 13.76 -7.09
N GLN A 342 9.56 13.25 -7.94
CA GLN A 342 9.20 12.37 -9.04
C GLN A 342 9.67 10.96 -8.74
N ASP A 343 8.74 10.01 -8.84
CA ASP A 343 9.03 8.59 -8.67
C ASP A 343 8.51 7.77 -9.85
N ALA A 344 9.13 6.63 -10.06
CA ALA A 344 8.74 5.68 -11.07
C ALA A 344 8.53 4.29 -10.46
N PHE A 345 7.31 3.76 -10.55
CA PHE A 345 6.94 2.51 -9.90
C PHE A 345 6.20 1.57 -10.85
N GLU A 346 6.26 0.27 -10.55
CA GLU A 346 5.59 -0.77 -11.33
C GLU A 346 4.43 -1.37 -10.54
N ILE A 347 3.23 -1.36 -11.13
CA ILE A 347 2.00 -1.86 -10.49
C ILE A 347 1.78 -3.37 -10.69
N VAL A 348 2.63 -4.02 -11.48
CA VAL A 348 2.56 -5.45 -11.75
C VAL A 348 3.68 -6.19 -11.03
N ASN A 349 3.53 -7.52 -10.92
CA ASN A 349 4.56 -8.36 -10.32
C ASN A 349 5.93 -8.07 -11.00
N PRO A 350 6.95 -7.63 -10.24
CA PRO A 350 8.24 -7.21 -10.77
C PRO A 350 9.05 -8.35 -11.41
N ILE A 351 8.65 -9.61 -11.21
CA ILE A 351 9.28 -10.82 -11.76
C ILE A 351 8.40 -11.46 -12.86
N GLY A 352 7.17 -10.98 -13.04
CA GLY A 352 6.22 -11.54 -14.00
C GLY A 352 6.50 -11.17 -15.46
N ALA A 353 5.85 -11.87 -16.39
CA ALA A 353 5.92 -11.59 -17.84
C ALA A 353 5.37 -10.20 -18.25
N ALA A 354 4.77 -9.47 -17.30
CA ALA A 354 4.28 -8.11 -17.47
C ALA A 354 5.26 -7.03 -16.99
N LYS A 355 6.42 -7.42 -16.42
CA LYS A 355 7.48 -6.50 -15.99
C LYS A 355 7.80 -5.47 -17.09
N THR A 356 8.07 -4.25 -16.67
CA THR A 356 8.31 -3.01 -17.43
C THR A 356 7.16 -2.54 -18.34
N LYS A 357 6.05 -3.26 -18.44
CA LYS A 357 4.95 -2.88 -19.35
C LYS A 357 4.04 -1.81 -18.77
N HIS A 358 3.91 -1.79 -17.44
CA HIS A 358 2.94 -0.95 -16.72
C HIS A 358 3.63 -0.02 -15.72
N LYS A 359 4.83 0.44 -16.09
CA LYS A 359 5.58 1.43 -15.32
C LYS A 359 4.84 2.77 -15.33
N MET A 360 4.60 3.28 -14.13
CA MET A 360 3.91 4.53 -13.85
C MET A 360 4.90 5.56 -13.32
N ILE A 361 4.66 6.83 -13.65
CA ILE A 361 5.34 7.96 -13.04
C ILE A 361 4.36 8.65 -12.11
N GLY A 362 4.76 8.83 -10.85
CA GLY A 362 4.05 9.62 -9.86
C GLY A 362 4.81 10.90 -9.56
N ILE A 363 4.10 12.03 -9.61
CA ILE A 363 4.59 13.31 -9.11
C ILE A 363 3.88 13.59 -7.81
N HIS A 364 4.67 13.83 -6.78
CA HIS A 364 4.20 14.12 -5.43
C HIS A 364 4.75 15.46 -4.96
N PHE A 365 4.16 16.03 -3.92
CA PHE A 365 4.78 17.13 -3.19
C PHE A 365 4.62 16.97 -1.69
N THR A 366 5.52 17.58 -0.94
CA THR A 366 5.32 17.94 0.46
C THR A 366 5.53 19.44 0.63
N LEU A 367 4.96 20.01 1.69
CA LEU A 367 5.20 21.41 2.04
C LEU A 367 6.54 21.53 2.76
N GLY A 368 7.46 22.32 2.19
CA GLY A 368 8.69 22.76 2.85
C GLY A 368 8.43 23.57 4.13
N ASN A 369 7.20 24.05 4.32
CA ASN A 369 6.75 24.75 5.52
C ASN A 369 6.55 23.83 6.73
N PHE A 370 6.37 22.52 6.52
CA PHE A 370 6.24 21.59 7.64
C PHE A 370 7.54 21.46 8.41
N TYR A 371 7.41 21.19 9.71
CA TYR A 371 8.55 20.89 10.56
C TYR A 371 9.35 19.71 9.97
N PRO A 372 10.70 19.71 10.11
CA PRO A 372 11.55 18.69 9.49
C PRO A 372 11.10 17.25 9.74
N TRP A 373 10.71 16.92 10.97
CA TRP A 373 10.25 15.56 11.35
C TRP A 373 8.86 15.18 10.81
N ASN A 374 8.06 16.16 10.37
CA ASN A 374 6.80 15.89 9.70
C ASN A 374 6.99 15.68 8.19
N ARG A 375 7.96 16.38 7.57
CA ARG A 375 8.27 16.24 6.13
C ARG A 375 8.73 14.84 5.74
N SER A 376 9.30 14.06 6.66
CA SER A 376 9.72 12.67 6.43
C SER A 376 8.57 11.66 6.50
N LYS A 377 7.39 12.05 7.01
CA LYS A 377 6.24 11.14 7.13
C LYS A 377 5.50 11.04 5.79
N ILE A 378 5.15 9.81 5.41
CA ILE A 378 4.38 9.49 4.20
C ILE A 378 3.07 10.28 4.14
N ASP A 379 2.43 10.53 5.28
CA ASP A 379 1.13 11.22 5.38
C ASP A 379 1.15 12.66 4.85
N THR A 380 2.33 13.30 4.86
CA THR A 380 2.49 14.67 4.37
C THR A 380 2.73 14.73 2.86
N ILE A 381 2.97 13.58 2.21
CA ILE A 381 3.25 13.48 0.79
C ILE A 381 1.94 13.41 0.01
N GLN A 382 1.69 14.44 -0.80
CA GLN A 382 0.48 14.56 -1.61
C GLN A 382 0.75 14.22 -3.07
N LEU A 383 -0.16 13.47 -3.69
CA LEU A 383 -0.09 13.15 -5.12
C LEU A 383 -0.58 14.33 -5.98
N VAL A 384 0.21 14.71 -6.97
CA VAL A 384 -0.09 15.79 -7.94
C VAL A 384 -0.50 15.22 -9.29
N ALA A 385 0.28 14.26 -9.80
CA ALA A 385 0.07 13.75 -11.15
C ALA A 385 0.47 12.28 -11.28
N LEU A 386 -0.25 11.56 -12.15
CA LEU A 386 0.05 10.20 -12.57
C LEU A 386 0.00 10.09 -14.10
N CYS A 387 1.03 9.46 -14.67
CA CYS A 387 1.04 9.08 -16.08
C CYS A 387 1.82 7.76 -16.28
N ARG A 388 1.72 7.16 -17.47
CA ARG A 388 2.60 6.03 -17.80
C ARG A 388 3.96 6.57 -18.22
N ASP A 389 5.01 5.89 -17.80
CA ASP A 389 6.41 6.20 -18.15
C ASP A 389 6.60 6.33 -19.68
N LYS A 390 6.02 5.41 -20.44
CA LYS A 390 6.05 5.46 -21.92
C LYS A 390 5.38 6.69 -22.51
N ASP A 391 4.28 7.13 -21.92
CA ASP A 391 3.57 8.32 -22.41
C ASP A 391 4.37 9.59 -22.08
N LEU A 392 5.06 9.61 -20.93
CA LEU A 392 5.98 10.70 -20.58
C LEU A 392 7.16 10.77 -21.55
N SER A 393 7.74 9.63 -21.94
CA SER A 393 8.81 9.58 -22.94
C SER A 393 8.34 10.02 -24.33
N GLU A 394 7.09 9.68 -24.71
CA GLU A 394 6.52 9.99 -26.03
C GLU A 394 6.10 11.46 -26.17
N PHE A 395 5.36 11.99 -25.18
CA PHE A 395 4.77 13.34 -25.24
C PHE A 395 5.60 14.42 -24.53
N GLY A 396 6.53 14.02 -23.67
CA GLY A 396 7.39 14.93 -22.92
C GLY A 396 6.75 15.56 -21.68
N ALA A 397 7.61 15.96 -20.74
CA ALA A 397 7.21 16.56 -19.46
C ALA A 397 6.36 17.83 -19.61
N GLU A 398 6.66 18.68 -20.59
CA GLU A 398 5.95 19.95 -20.82
C GLU A 398 4.46 19.75 -21.12
N VAL A 399 4.12 18.70 -21.86
CA VAL A 399 2.73 18.36 -22.19
C VAL A 399 2.05 17.69 -21.00
N VAL A 400 2.72 16.71 -20.38
CA VAL A 400 2.16 15.92 -19.29
C VAL A 400 1.90 16.79 -18.05
N PHE A 401 2.81 17.71 -17.74
CA PHE A 401 2.75 18.56 -16.54
C PHE A 401 2.19 19.96 -16.80
N LYS A 402 1.65 20.22 -18.00
CA LYS A 402 1.12 21.54 -18.39
C LYS A 402 0.19 22.14 -17.33
N ASN A 403 -0.76 21.36 -16.84
CA ASN A 403 -1.74 21.84 -15.85
C ASN A 403 -1.08 22.18 -14.52
N PHE A 404 -0.17 21.32 -14.04
CA PHE A 404 0.58 21.58 -12.81
C PHE A 404 1.46 22.84 -12.92
N ILE A 405 2.19 23.01 -14.03
CA ILE A 405 3.03 24.20 -14.27
C ILE A 405 2.16 25.45 -14.34
N THR A 406 0.97 25.36 -14.94
CA THR A 406 0.01 26.47 -15.01
C THR A 406 -0.46 26.86 -13.61
N ASP A 407 -0.85 25.89 -12.77
CA ASP A 407 -1.27 26.15 -11.40
C ASP A 407 -0.12 26.71 -10.54
N CYS A 408 1.12 26.24 -10.72
CA CYS A 408 2.30 26.81 -10.05
C CYS A 408 2.54 28.27 -10.45
N LYS A 409 2.47 28.60 -11.74
CA LYS A 409 2.60 29.99 -12.21
C LYS A 409 1.49 30.87 -11.61
N ARG A 410 0.27 30.36 -11.52
CA ARG A 410 -0.84 31.08 -10.87
C ARG A 410 -0.59 31.28 -9.38
N PHE A 411 -0.12 30.23 -8.70
CA PHE A 411 0.17 30.29 -7.26
C PHE A 411 1.27 31.29 -6.91
N GLU A 412 2.26 31.45 -7.79
CA GLU A 412 3.37 32.38 -7.60
C GLU A 412 2.96 33.84 -7.89
N ASN A 413 2.18 34.08 -8.95
CA ASN A 413 1.88 35.44 -9.44
C ASN A 413 0.56 36.02 -8.91
N GLU A 414 -0.48 35.20 -8.80
CA GLU A 414 -1.83 35.63 -8.43
C GLU A 414 -2.21 35.19 -7.01
N GLY A 415 -1.62 34.08 -6.55
CA GLY A 415 -1.98 33.43 -5.30
C GLY A 415 -3.28 32.63 -5.39
N PHE A 416 -3.57 31.87 -4.34
CA PHE A 416 -4.82 31.12 -4.17
C PHE A 416 -5.69 31.77 -3.09
N PHE A 417 -6.97 31.94 -3.39
CA PHE A 417 -7.96 32.55 -2.50
C PHE A 417 -8.74 31.47 -1.74
N ASP A 418 -9.54 31.89 -0.75
CA ASP A 418 -10.43 31.03 0.02
C ASP A 418 -9.73 29.86 0.74
N VAL A 419 -8.50 30.09 1.20
CA VAL A 419 -7.75 29.13 2.02
C VAL A 419 -8.12 29.30 3.49
N ASN A 420 -8.58 28.22 4.12
CA ASN A 420 -9.04 28.23 5.50
C ASN A 420 -7.97 28.79 6.46
N GLY A 421 -8.37 29.73 7.32
CA GLY A 421 -7.48 30.38 8.28
C GLY A 421 -6.55 31.45 7.69
N ILE A 422 -6.61 31.72 6.38
CA ILE A 422 -5.77 32.73 5.71
C ILE A 422 -6.63 33.89 5.23
N THR A 423 -6.21 35.12 5.57
CA THR A 423 -6.86 36.34 5.06
C THR A 423 -6.15 36.80 3.79
N GLY A 424 -6.88 36.81 2.67
CA GLY A 424 -6.33 37.22 1.37
C GLY A 424 -5.63 36.07 0.61
N PRO A 425 -4.92 36.38 -0.48
CA PRO A 425 -4.29 35.38 -1.32
C PRO A 425 -3.08 34.73 -0.64
N LEU A 426 -3.07 33.40 -0.61
CA LEU A 426 -1.91 32.60 -0.25
C LEU A 426 -1.01 32.42 -1.47
N PHE A 427 0.28 32.69 -1.33
CA PHE A 427 1.24 32.56 -2.43
C PHE A 427 2.25 31.45 -2.15
N GLY A 428 2.73 30.82 -3.21
CA GLY A 428 3.81 29.85 -3.10
C GLY A 428 4.40 29.47 -4.43
N THR A 429 5.53 28.78 -4.38
CA THR A 429 6.19 28.26 -5.58
C THR A 429 7.01 27.00 -5.26
N VAL A 430 7.48 26.34 -6.30
CA VAL A 430 8.35 25.16 -6.22
C VAL A 430 9.75 25.60 -5.80
N ILE A 431 10.21 25.10 -4.66
CA ILE A 431 11.55 25.40 -4.12
C ILE A 431 12.59 24.34 -4.48
N SER A 432 12.12 23.11 -4.74
CA SER A 432 13.01 21.97 -5.01
C SER A 432 12.26 20.91 -5.80
N CYS A 433 12.97 20.30 -6.74
CA CYS A 433 12.57 19.08 -7.42
C CYS A 433 13.52 17.96 -6.99
N LEU A 434 12.98 16.99 -6.27
CA LEU A 434 13.66 15.84 -5.73
C LEU A 434 13.37 14.63 -6.62
N GLY A 435 14.33 13.72 -6.70
CA GLY A 435 14.20 12.49 -7.47
C GLY A 435 15.49 11.69 -7.39
N ASP A 436 15.43 10.45 -7.87
CA ASP A 436 16.64 9.70 -8.14
C ASP A 436 17.49 10.42 -9.21
N ASN A 437 18.70 9.93 -9.46
CA ASN A 437 19.60 10.58 -10.40
C ASN A 437 19.02 10.63 -11.82
N LEU A 438 18.29 9.58 -12.23
CA LEU A 438 17.74 9.48 -13.58
C LEU A 438 16.59 10.48 -13.76
N GLY A 439 15.63 10.49 -12.83
CA GLY A 439 14.51 11.42 -12.79
C GLY A 439 14.97 12.87 -12.67
N SER A 440 15.96 13.14 -11.83
CA SER A 440 16.56 14.47 -11.70
C SER A 440 17.22 14.93 -13.00
N HIS A 441 17.89 14.02 -13.73
CA HIS A 441 18.45 14.33 -15.04
C HIS A 441 17.37 14.59 -16.08
N TYR A 442 16.34 13.75 -16.14
CA TYR A 442 15.21 13.92 -17.04
C TYR A 442 14.52 15.29 -16.83
N LEU A 443 14.16 15.62 -15.59
CA LEU A 443 13.52 16.90 -15.25
C LEU A 443 14.43 18.10 -15.53
N GLY A 444 15.73 17.95 -15.29
CA GLY A 444 16.73 18.97 -15.60
C GLY A 444 17.07 19.12 -17.09
N GLY A 445 16.53 18.25 -17.96
CA GLY A 445 16.90 18.20 -19.37
C GLY A 445 18.35 17.76 -19.62
N PHE A 446 18.94 17.05 -18.65
CA PHE A 446 20.27 16.48 -18.74
C PHE A 446 20.23 15.10 -19.38
N VAL A 447 21.42 14.61 -19.79
CA VAL A 447 21.53 13.25 -20.32
C VAL A 447 21.29 12.24 -19.20
N GLU A 448 20.32 11.35 -19.42
CA GLU A 448 19.92 10.27 -18.52
C GLU A 448 20.92 9.10 -18.48
N ASN A 449 22.22 9.40 -18.42
CA ASN A 449 23.27 8.41 -18.23
C ASN A 449 24.44 8.96 -17.40
N PHE A 450 25.15 8.07 -16.73
CA PHE A 450 26.37 8.40 -15.96
C PHE A 450 27.63 8.37 -16.84
N SER A 451 27.46 8.07 -18.14
CA SER A 451 28.55 7.88 -19.08
C SER A 451 28.87 9.12 -19.90
N GLY A 452 28.04 10.16 -19.86
CA GLY A 452 28.22 11.41 -20.59
C GLY A 452 29.47 12.18 -20.17
N GLU A 453 29.97 13.02 -21.08
CA GLU A 453 31.14 13.87 -20.84
C GLU A 453 30.94 14.79 -19.63
N TYR A 454 29.71 15.32 -19.50
CA TYR A 454 29.29 16.07 -18.33
C TYR A 454 28.22 15.30 -17.56
N TRP A 455 28.66 14.54 -16.57
CA TRP A 455 27.82 13.64 -15.80
C TRP A 455 27.21 14.30 -14.55
N CYS A 456 27.80 15.38 -14.05
CA CYS A 456 27.33 16.08 -12.86
C CYS A 456 26.24 17.11 -13.21
N ARG A 457 25.12 17.08 -12.49
CA ARG A 457 24.04 18.09 -12.63
C ARG A 457 24.32 19.42 -11.93
N PHE A 458 25.31 19.46 -11.04
CA PHE A 458 25.64 20.64 -10.23
C PHE A 458 26.77 21.48 -10.82
N CYS A 459 27.72 20.87 -11.54
CA CYS A 459 28.88 21.56 -12.10
C CYS A 459 29.12 21.23 -13.58
N LEU A 460 30.04 21.97 -14.20
CA LEU A 460 30.43 21.78 -15.60
C LEU A 460 31.69 20.91 -15.76
N HIS A 461 31.98 20.04 -14.80
CA HIS A 461 33.17 19.18 -14.86
C HIS A 461 33.07 18.17 -16.01
N ALA A 462 34.05 18.23 -16.91
CA ALA A 462 34.20 17.25 -17.98
C ALA A 462 34.88 15.99 -17.44
N LYS A 463 34.63 14.82 -18.02
CA LYS A 463 35.33 13.59 -17.61
C LYS A 463 36.84 13.67 -17.81
N SER A 464 37.28 14.46 -18.78
CA SER A 464 38.70 14.71 -19.05
C SER A 464 39.36 15.71 -18.09
N ASP A 465 38.58 16.45 -17.29
CA ASP A 465 39.13 17.46 -16.39
C ASP A 465 39.87 16.79 -15.22
N LYS A 466 41.15 17.13 -15.06
CA LYS A 466 42.06 16.52 -14.06
C LYS A 466 42.02 17.19 -12.68
N ASP A 467 41.40 18.36 -12.56
CA ASP A 467 41.30 19.12 -11.32
C ASP A 467 40.09 18.67 -10.50
N ILE A 468 40.25 18.42 -9.21
CA ILE A 468 39.15 17.89 -8.34
C ILE A 468 38.27 19.04 -7.80
N LEU A 469 38.64 20.31 -8.06
CA LEU A 469 37.92 21.46 -7.53
C LEU A 469 36.68 21.76 -8.39
N PRO A 470 35.51 22.00 -7.77
CA PRO A 470 34.31 22.36 -8.51
C PRO A 470 34.55 23.69 -9.25
N LYS A 471 34.65 23.62 -10.58
CA LYS A 471 34.46 24.79 -11.46
C LYS A 471 33.02 25.29 -11.31
N GLU A 472 32.78 26.54 -11.73
CA GLU A 472 31.52 27.28 -11.55
C GLU A 472 30.26 26.39 -11.58
N PRO A 473 29.30 26.59 -10.64
CA PRO A 473 28.05 25.86 -10.66
C PRO A 473 27.39 26.02 -12.03
N ARG A 474 26.64 24.99 -12.48
CA ARG A 474 25.79 25.07 -13.68
C ARG A 474 24.71 26.13 -13.48
N THR A 475 25.07 27.41 -13.61
CA THR A 475 24.16 28.54 -13.55
C THR A 475 23.65 28.78 -14.95
N LYS A 476 22.65 27.98 -15.34
CA LYS A 476 21.69 28.28 -16.42
C LYS A 476 20.62 27.18 -16.48
N ILE A 477 19.55 27.37 -15.71
CA ILE A 477 18.22 27.02 -16.23
C ILE A 477 17.83 28.18 -17.16
N THR A 478 18.51 28.29 -18.31
CA THR A 478 17.94 28.99 -19.46
C THR A 478 17.28 27.94 -20.32
N ARG A 479 16.08 27.53 -19.91
CA ARG A 479 15.01 27.44 -20.90
C ARG A 479 14.16 28.69 -20.70
N THR A 480 14.30 29.61 -21.63
CA THR A 480 13.19 30.46 -22.03
C THR A 480 12.00 29.53 -22.25
N VAL A 481 11.02 29.60 -21.36
CA VAL A 481 9.68 29.05 -21.58
C VAL A 481 8.82 30.20 -22.10
#